data_AF-A0A3N0GRA8-F1
#
_entry.id   AF-A0A3N0GRA8-F1
#
_cell.length_a   1.000
_cell.length_b   1.000
_cell.length_c   1.000
_cell.angle_alpha   90.00
_cell.angle_beta   90.00
_cell.angle_gamma   90.00
#
_symmetry.space_group_name_H-M   'P 1'
#
loop_
_entity.id
_entity.type
_entity.pdbx_description
1 polymer ?
#
loop_
_entity_poly.entity_id
_entity_poly.type
_entity_poly.pdbx_seq_one_letter_code
_entity_poly.pdbx_strand_id
1 'polypeptide(L)'
;MTGIQDDQRERQQEITAVVAKILGVAVVIGLVIGLGAWVMVKALGLQTSSSNDTTSGNVQPLNPLPTTALPVPSDTASPGDVPTSTPTAVSTGLYLSASPVMVRPMERINLTGQWPGQDNESLMVQRFENGTWSDFGVQVRVNVGTFSTYVMTGRTGDQRFRVFDPATQTASNEVTVTVGG
;
A
#
# COMPACT_ATOMS: atom_id res chain seq x y z
N MET A 1 -1.21 17.69 -61.42
CA MET A 1 -0.85 17.70 -59.98
C MET A 1 -2.15 17.82 -59.19
N THR A 2 -2.83 16.70 -58.95
CA THR A 2 -4.17 16.69 -58.31
C THR A 2 -4.41 15.32 -57.64
N GLY A 3 -3.55 14.94 -56.69
CA GLY A 3 -3.63 13.62 -56.03
C GLY A 3 -3.28 13.64 -54.55
N ILE A 4 -3.19 14.82 -53.94
CA ILE A 4 -2.83 14.98 -52.51
C ILE A 4 -3.95 15.69 -51.73
N GLN A 5 -4.95 16.24 -52.42
CA GLN A 5 -6.04 16.99 -51.78
C GLN A 5 -7.24 16.11 -51.43
N ASP A 6 -7.45 14.99 -52.12
CA ASP A 6 -8.59 14.09 -51.86
C ASP A 6 -8.32 13.20 -50.63
N ASP A 7 -7.10 12.67 -50.50
CA ASP A 7 -6.62 11.88 -49.36
C ASP A 7 -6.70 12.57 -47.99
N GLN A 8 -6.70 13.91 -47.96
CA GLN A 8 -6.78 14.68 -46.72
C GLN A 8 -8.23 14.87 -46.25
N ARG A 9 -9.20 14.91 -47.18
CA ARG A 9 -10.62 15.11 -46.84
C ARG A 9 -11.24 13.85 -46.26
N GLU A 10 -10.84 12.68 -46.74
CA GLU A 10 -11.32 11.39 -46.23
C GLU A 10 -10.81 11.12 -44.80
N ARG A 11 -9.52 11.34 -44.54
CA ARG A 11 -8.94 11.19 -43.18
C ARG A 11 -9.55 12.15 -42.16
N GLN A 12 -9.84 13.39 -42.55
CA GLN A 12 -10.48 14.34 -41.63
C GLN A 12 -11.90 13.93 -41.25
N GLN A 13 -12.66 13.31 -42.15
CA GLN A 13 -14.00 12.82 -41.85
C GLN A 13 -13.97 11.62 -40.89
N GLU A 14 -13.02 10.70 -41.08
CA GLU A 14 -12.85 9.55 -40.17
C GLU A 14 -12.40 9.98 -38.77
N ILE A 15 -11.44 10.92 -38.67
CA ILE A 15 -10.93 11.39 -37.37
C ILE A 15 -12.03 12.15 -36.60
N THR A 16 -12.82 12.99 -37.28
CA THR A 16 -13.90 13.75 -36.63
C THR A 16 -15.01 12.83 -36.11
N ALA A 17 -15.33 11.77 -36.85
CA ALA A 17 -16.33 10.78 -36.45
C ALA A 17 -15.90 9.95 -35.22
N VAL A 18 -14.61 9.57 -35.14
CA VAL A 18 -14.07 8.82 -34.00
C VAL A 18 -14.01 9.68 -32.74
N VAL A 19 -13.58 10.94 -32.85
CA VAL A 19 -13.50 11.87 -31.70
C VAL A 19 -14.89 12.19 -31.12
N ALA A 20 -15.89 12.41 -31.98
CA ALA A 20 -17.27 12.67 -31.52
C ALA A 20 -17.86 11.49 -30.72
N LYS A 21 -17.52 10.25 -31.08
CA LYS A 21 -18.02 9.04 -30.43
C LYS A 21 -17.45 8.86 -29.01
N ILE A 22 -16.17 9.20 -28.81
CA ILE A 22 -15.52 9.13 -27.49
C ILE A 22 -16.09 10.18 -26.54
N LEU A 23 -16.35 11.40 -27.04
CA LEU A 23 -16.90 12.50 -26.24
C LEU A 23 -18.31 12.19 -25.72
N GLY A 24 -19.14 11.52 -26.52
CA GLY A 24 -20.50 11.10 -26.11
C GLY A 24 -20.50 10.11 -24.94
N VAL A 25 -19.55 9.18 -24.89
CA VAL A 25 -19.48 8.17 -23.81
C VAL A 25 -19.07 8.79 -22.47
N ALA A 26 -18.14 9.75 -22.47
CA ALA A 26 -17.70 10.44 -21.25
C ALA A 26 -18.83 11.25 -20.59
N VAL A 27 -19.70 11.88 -21.38
CA VAL A 27 -20.85 12.66 -20.87
C VAL A 27 -21.90 11.75 -20.21
N VAL A 28 -22.14 10.55 -20.75
CA VAL A 28 -23.09 9.60 -20.17
C VAL A 28 -22.59 9.05 -18.83
N ILE A 29 -21.29 8.70 -18.74
CA ILE A 29 -20.70 8.19 -17.50
C ILE A 29 -20.67 9.28 -16.41
N GLY A 30 -20.34 10.52 -16.78
CA GLY A 30 -20.36 11.66 -15.86
C GLY A 30 -21.75 11.94 -15.28
N LEU A 31 -22.81 11.75 -16.08
CA LEU A 31 -24.19 12.00 -15.66
C LEU A 31 -24.73 10.94 -14.70
N VAL A 32 -24.31 9.67 -14.82
CA VAL A 32 -24.68 8.59 -13.90
C VAL A 32 -24.01 8.76 -12.53
N ILE A 33 -22.76 9.21 -12.48
CA ILE A 33 -22.02 9.43 -11.23
C ILE A 33 -22.53 10.70 -10.50
N GLY A 34 -22.88 11.76 -11.25
CA GLY A 34 -23.37 13.02 -10.68
C GLY A 34 -24.71 12.93 -9.94
N LEU A 35 -25.60 12.03 -10.35
CA LEU A 35 -26.93 11.87 -9.73
C LEU A 35 -26.92 11.05 -8.41
N GLY A 36 -25.88 10.24 -8.16
CA GLY A 36 -25.79 9.41 -6.95
C GLY A 36 -25.48 10.19 -5.66
N ALA A 37 -24.72 11.28 -5.75
CA ALA A 37 -24.25 12.02 -4.57
C ALA A 37 -25.31 12.94 -3.94
N TRP A 38 -26.34 13.36 -4.68
CA TRP A 38 -27.31 14.35 -4.19
C TRP A 38 -28.42 13.77 -3.29
N VAL A 39 -28.58 12.44 -3.27
CA VAL A 39 -29.62 11.77 -2.46
C VAL A 39 -29.15 11.45 -1.03
N MET A 40 -27.84 11.41 -0.76
CA MET A 40 -27.29 10.96 0.54
C MET A 40 -27.17 12.05 1.62
N VAL A 41 -27.63 13.28 1.37
CA VAL A 41 -27.52 14.41 2.33
C VAL A 41 -28.80 14.61 3.16
N LYS A 42 -29.92 13.94 2.81
CA LYS A 42 -31.22 14.14 3.50
C LYS A 42 -31.64 13.05 4.49
N ALA A 43 -30.83 12.01 4.71
CA ALA A 43 -31.20 10.89 5.58
C ALA A 43 -30.57 10.89 6.98
N LEU A 44 -29.51 11.66 7.24
CA LEU A 44 -28.89 11.74 8.57
C LEU A 44 -29.27 13.05 9.25
N GLY A 45 -30.56 13.18 9.54
CA GLY A 45 -31.02 14.11 10.55
C GLY A 45 -30.55 13.67 11.94
N LEU A 46 -29.92 14.62 12.64
CA LEU A 46 -29.89 14.75 14.11
C LEU A 46 -28.90 13.79 14.83
N GLN A 47 -28.20 14.17 15.90
CA GLN A 47 -28.47 15.23 16.87
C GLN A 47 -27.17 15.56 17.63
N THR A 48 -26.94 16.86 17.81
CA THR A 48 -26.03 17.41 18.81
C THR A 48 -26.42 16.89 20.19
N SER A 49 -25.45 16.34 20.94
CA SER A 49 -25.55 16.19 22.38
C SER A 49 -24.27 16.73 22.97
N SER A 50 -24.37 17.98 23.42
CA SER A 50 -23.49 18.55 24.41
C SER A 50 -23.45 17.63 25.63
N SER A 51 -22.27 17.22 26.04
CA SER A 51 -22.00 16.84 27.41
C SER A 51 -20.67 17.47 27.78
N ASN A 52 -20.80 18.57 28.51
CA ASN A 52 -19.70 19.13 29.27
C ASN A 52 -19.37 18.11 30.35
N ASP A 53 -18.14 17.61 30.38
CA ASP A 53 -17.58 17.09 31.61
C ASP A 53 -16.20 17.69 31.83
N THR A 54 -16.11 18.43 32.93
CA THR A 54 -14.90 19.08 33.42
C THR A 54 -14.13 18.05 34.20
N THR A 55 -12.89 17.78 33.81
CA THR A 55 -11.88 17.28 34.75
C THR A 55 -10.55 17.91 34.40
N SER A 56 -10.14 18.83 35.27
CA SER A 56 -8.78 19.33 35.38
C SER A 56 -7.84 18.17 35.70
N GLY A 57 -7.06 17.73 34.72
CA GLY A 57 -5.96 16.79 34.90
C GLY A 57 -4.63 17.52 34.82
N ASN A 58 -3.99 17.68 35.97
CA ASN A 58 -2.66 18.23 36.22
C ASN A 58 -1.60 17.72 35.20
N VAL A 59 -0.97 18.63 34.46
CA VAL A 59 0.19 18.31 33.59
C VAL A 59 1.45 18.15 34.45
N GLN A 60 1.84 16.91 34.74
CA GLN A 60 3.14 16.62 35.35
C GLN A 60 4.23 16.69 34.25
N PRO A 61 5.32 17.44 34.43
CA PRO A 61 6.43 17.43 33.48
C PRO A 61 7.08 16.03 33.42
N LEU A 62 7.33 15.56 32.20
CA LEU A 62 8.07 14.33 31.93
C LEU A 62 9.49 14.46 32.50
N ASN A 63 9.80 13.71 33.55
CA ASN A 63 11.15 13.56 34.06
C ASN A 63 11.92 12.65 33.09
N PRO A 64 12.99 13.10 32.42
CA PRO A 64 13.78 12.21 31.57
C PRO A 64 14.40 11.10 32.41
N LEU A 65 14.24 9.85 31.97
CA LEU A 65 14.84 8.69 32.62
C LEU A 65 16.38 8.78 32.47
N PRO A 66 17.17 8.53 33.54
CA PRO A 66 18.61 8.56 33.43
C PRO A 66 19.10 7.47 32.46
N THR A 67 19.84 7.87 31.43
CA THR A 67 20.65 6.97 30.61
C THR A 67 21.73 6.36 31.49
N THR A 68 21.51 5.12 31.94
CA THR A 68 22.58 4.27 32.47
C THR A 68 22.91 3.23 31.41
N ALA A 69 23.92 3.54 30.60
CA ALA A 69 24.65 2.52 29.84
C ALA A 69 25.51 1.71 30.84
N LEU A 70 25.55 0.37 30.69
CA LEU A 70 26.58 -0.60 31.15
C LEU A 70 25.95 -2.02 31.24
N PRO A 71 26.70 -3.15 31.12
CA PRO A 71 27.72 -3.56 30.16
C PRO A 71 27.29 -4.82 29.37
N VAL A 72 28.01 -5.17 28.29
CA VAL A 72 27.87 -6.44 27.56
C VAL A 72 28.50 -7.61 28.32
N PRO A 73 27.82 -8.77 28.41
CA PRO A 73 28.50 -10.06 28.51
C PRO A 73 28.22 -10.94 27.28
N SER A 74 29.30 -11.51 26.74
CA SER A 74 29.29 -12.47 25.62
C SER A 74 28.79 -13.85 26.06
N ASP A 75 28.00 -14.46 25.17
CA ASP A 75 27.75 -15.89 24.90
C ASP A 75 27.48 -16.88 26.05
N THR A 76 26.25 -17.45 26.07
CA THR A 76 25.98 -18.92 26.00
C THR A 76 24.46 -19.16 25.84
N ALA A 77 24.12 -20.08 24.93
CA ALA A 77 22.84 -20.27 24.25
C ALA A 77 21.60 -20.63 25.10
N SER A 78 20.43 -20.14 24.64
CA SER A 78 19.17 -20.88 24.61
C SER A 78 18.29 -20.33 23.47
N PRO A 79 17.90 -21.13 22.46
CA PRO A 79 17.07 -20.66 21.36
C PRO A 79 15.63 -20.53 21.87
N GLY A 80 15.26 -19.33 22.34
CA GLY A 80 13.84 -18.99 22.52
C GLY A 80 13.23 -18.79 21.14
N ASP A 81 12.21 -19.60 20.82
CA ASP A 81 11.46 -19.62 19.58
C ASP A 81 11.10 -18.19 19.09
N VAL A 82 11.96 -17.63 18.24
CA VAL A 82 11.50 -16.67 17.24
C VAL A 82 10.47 -17.42 16.39
N PRO A 83 9.23 -16.91 16.22
CA PRO A 83 8.34 -17.49 15.23
C PRO A 83 9.02 -17.29 13.88
N THR A 84 9.72 -18.33 13.44
CA THR A 84 10.14 -18.49 12.07
C THR A 84 8.84 -18.72 11.33
N SER A 85 8.24 -17.64 10.84
CA SER A 85 7.20 -17.70 9.82
C SER A 85 7.77 -18.54 8.69
N THR A 86 7.42 -19.82 8.68
CA THR A 86 7.94 -20.77 7.71
C THR A 86 7.38 -20.31 6.36
N PRO A 87 8.23 -19.80 5.44
CA PRO A 87 7.75 -19.24 4.19
C PRO A 87 7.15 -20.39 3.37
N THR A 88 5.82 -20.45 3.30
CA THR A 88 5.15 -21.34 2.36
C THR A 88 4.95 -20.58 1.05
N ALA A 89 6.03 -20.46 0.26
CA ALA A 89 5.96 -20.02 -1.13
C ALA A 89 7.21 -20.49 -1.89
N VAL A 90 6.97 -21.00 -3.10
CA VAL A 90 7.95 -21.53 -4.06
C VAL A 90 9.09 -20.51 -4.24
N SER A 91 10.32 -20.87 -3.87
CA SER A 91 11.46 -19.93 -3.92
C SER A 91 11.84 -19.64 -5.37
N THR A 92 11.28 -18.56 -5.90
CA THR A 92 11.63 -17.93 -7.18
C THR A 92 12.81 -16.96 -7.03
N GLY A 93 13.43 -16.90 -5.85
CA GLY A 93 14.56 -16.01 -5.52
C GLY A 93 14.15 -14.62 -5.01
N LEU A 94 12.90 -14.20 -5.21
CA LEU A 94 12.36 -12.96 -4.66
C LEU A 94 11.92 -13.18 -3.19
N TYR A 95 12.58 -12.49 -2.26
CA TYR A 95 12.35 -12.63 -0.81
C TYR A 95 12.00 -11.30 -0.15
N LEU A 96 11.12 -11.36 0.85
CA LEU A 96 10.66 -10.24 1.65
C LEU A 96 10.76 -10.54 3.15
N SER A 97 11.16 -9.52 3.91
CA SER A 97 11.11 -9.46 5.37
C SER A 97 10.40 -8.19 5.83
N ALA A 98 9.84 -8.23 7.03
CA ALA A 98 9.19 -7.09 7.67
C ALA A 98 9.76 -6.85 9.07
N SER A 99 9.91 -5.58 9.46
CA SER A 99 10.29 -5.17 10.81
C SER A 99 9.76 -3.77 11.16
N PRO A 100 9.09 -3.58 12.31
CA PRO A 100 8.73 -4.60 13.31
C PRO A 100 7.58 -5.50 12.84
N VAL A 101 7.40 -6.67 13.48
CA VAL A 101 6.25 -7.58 13.22
C VAL A 101 5.03 -7.29 14.10
N MET A 102 5.15 -6.36 15.06
CA MET A 102 4.04 -5.87 15.86
C MET A 102 4.15 -4.35 15.98
N VAL A 103 3.09 -3.63 15.63
CA VAL A 103 3.09 -2.16 15.54
C VAL A 103 1.75 -1.57 15.97
N ARG A 104 1.73 -0.28 16.33
CA ARG A 104 0.50 0.48 16.53
C ARG A 104 -0.13 0.86 15.19
N PRO A 105 -1.45 1.18 15.15
CA PRO A 105 -2.05 1.77 13.96
C PRO A 105 -1.26 3.00 13.50
N MET A 106 -1.03 3.10 12.19
CA MET A 106 -0.25 4.16 11.55
C MET A 106 1.24 4.21 11.95
N GLU A 107 1.77 3.19 12.62
CA GLU A 107 3.21 3.08 12.82
C GLU A 107 3.89 2.48 11.58
N ARG A 108 5.18 2.78 11.43
CA ARG A 108 5.97 2.37 10.27
C ARG A 108 6.34 0.90 10.35
N ILE A 109 6.10 0.18 9.26
CA ILE A 109 6.58 -1.19 9.02
C ILE A 109 7.61 -1.11 7.90
N ASN A 110 8.87 -1.42 8.19
CA ASN A 110 9.91 -1.48 7.17
C ASN A 110 9.83 -2.83 6.45
N LEU A 111 9.91 -2.78 5.12
CA LEU A 111 9.89 -3.93 4.23
C LEU A 111 11.23 -3.98 3.49
N THR A 112 12.00 -5.03 3.72
CA THR A 112 13.30 -5.23 3.08
C THR A 112 13.34 -6.57 2.38
N GLY A 113 14.09 -6.66 1.29
CA GLY A 113 14.15 -7.91 0.57
C GLY A 113 15.26 -8.00 -0.45
N GLN A 114 15.26 -9.12 -1.15
CA GLN A 114 16.27 -9.50 -2.13
C GLN A 114 15.57 -9.99 -3.39
N TRP A 115 16.16 -9.67 -4.54
CA TRP A 115 15.79 -10.22 -5.82
C TRP A 115 17.05 -10.44 -6.66
N PRO A 116 17.77 -11.55 -6.43
CA PRO A 116 19.06 -11.80 -7.03
C PRO A 116 19.01 -11.75 -8.56
N GLY A 117 20.02 -11.12 -9.15
CA GLY A 117 20.15 -11.01 -10.61
C GLY A 117 19.26 -9.94 -11.25
N GLN A 118 18.46 -9.21 -10.48
CA GLN A 118 17.64 -8.10 -10.98
C GLN A 118 18.21 -6.75 -10.56
N ASP A 119 18.04 -5.75 -11.42
CA ASP A 119 18.42 -4.36 -11.15
C ASP A 119 17.49 -3.41 -11.92
N ASN A 120 17.20 -2.25 -11.33
CA ASN A 120 16.27 -1.25 -11.87
C ASN A 120 14.81 -1.69 -12.06
N GLU A 121 14.46 -2.92 -11.66
CA GLU A 121 13.08 -3.42 -11.67
C GLU A 121 12.19 -2.72 -10.66
N SER A 122 10.91 -2.54 -11.01
CA SER A 122 9.91 -1.90 -10.13
C SER A 122 8.99 -2.95 -9.51
N LEU A 123 9.08 -3.10 -8.20
CA LEU A 123 8.23 -3.98 -7.40
C LEU A 123 7.04 -3.22 -6.83
N MET A 124 5.91 -3.92 -6.73
CA MET A 124 4.70 -3.44 -6.09
C MET A 124 4.50 -4.14 -4.75
N VAL A 125 4.29 -3.39 -3.68
CA VAL A 125 3.85 -3.94 -2.41
C VAL A 125 2.37 -4.29 -2.53
N GLN A 126 2.03 -5.52 -2.20
CA GLN A 126 0.65 -6.00 -2.15
C GLN A 126 0.27 -6.35 -0.72
N ARG A 127 -1.02 -6.21 -0.41
CA ARG A 127 -1.63 -6.73 0.82
C ARG A 127 -2.62 -7.83 0.50
N PHE A 128 -2.81 -8.76 1.44
CA PHE A 128 -3.89 -9.73 1.33
C PHE A 128 -5.16 -9.17 1.96
N GLU A 129 -6.23 -9.06 1.20
CA GLU A 129 -7.55 -8.65 1.68
C GLU A 129 -8.67 -9.37 0.93
N ASN A 130 -9.77 -9.69 1.63
CA ASN A 130 -10.94 -10.32 1.02
C ASN A 130 -10.63 -11.60 0.21
N GLY A 131 -9.64 -12.38 0.65
CA GLY A 131 -9.26 -13.63 -0.02
C GLY A 131 -8.34 -13.46 -1.24
N THR A 132 -7.95 -12.23 -1.59
CA THR A 132 -7.08 -11.95 -2.74
C THR A 132 -5.93 -11.01 -2.37
N TRP A 133 -4.89 -11.04 -3.18
CA TRP A 133 -3.84 -10.02 -3.14
C TRP A 133 -4.29 -8.79 -3.90
N SER A 134 -4.09 -7.61 -3.31
CA SER A 134 -4.38 -6.32 -3.91
C SER A 134 -3.17 -5.38 -3.79
N ASP A 135 -3.08 -4.41 -4.70
CA ASP A 135 -2.05 -3.38 -4.65
C ASP A 135 -2.21 -2.49 -3.41
N PHE A 136 -1.14 -2.34 -2.64
CA PHE A 136 -1.09 -1.46 -1.48
C PHE A 136 -0.85 0.01 -1.88
N GLY A 137 -0.38 0.26 -3.11
CA GLY A 137 -0.05 1.58 -3.64
C GLY A 137 1.38 2.03 -3.35
N VAL A 138 2.25 1.13 -2.90
CA VAL A 138 3.68 1.41 -2.67
C VAL A 138 4.50 0.67 -3.71
N GLN A 139 5.36 1.41 -4.42
CA GLN A 139 6.31 0.86 -5.37
C GLN A 139 7.74 1.04 -4.85
N VAL A 140 8.61 0.08 -5.15
CA VAL A 140 10.02 0.12 -4.77
C VAL A 140 10.87 -0.36 -5.92
N ARG A 141 11.98 0.34 -6.18
CA ARG A 141 12.95 -0.05 -7.21
C ARG A 141 14.02 -0.96 -6.62
N VAL A 142 14.34 -2.04 -7.34
CA VAL A 142 15.45 -2.94 -7.01
C VAL A 142 16.77 -2.26 -7.38
N ASN A 143 17.74 -2.33 -6.48
CA ASN A 143 19.10 -1.88 -6.69
C ASN A 143 20.08 -2.98 -6.29
N VAL A 144 20.86 -3.45 -7.27
CA VAL A 144 21.87 -4.52 -7.13
C VAL A 144 21.28 -5.74 -6.42
N GLY A 145 20.11 -6.18 -6.87
CA GLY A 145 19.40 -7.34 -6.31
C GLY A 145 18.81 -7.14 -4.91
N THR A 146 18.73 -5.92 -4.39
CA THR A 146 18.15 -5.62 -3.08
C THR A 146 17.10 -4.52 -3.17
N PHE A 147 16.20 -4.46 -2.19
CA PHE A 147 15.23 -3.38 -2.09
C PHE A 147 14.83 -3.11 -0.63
N SER A 148 14.40 -1.88 -0.37
CA SER A 148 13.92 -1.44 0.94
C SER A 148 12.84 -0.37 0.76
N THR A 149 11.75 -0.51 1.50
CA THR A 149 10.64 0.45 1.54
C THR A 149 9.95 0.39 2.89
N TYR A 150 8.86 1.13 3.06
CA TYR A 150 8.01 1.02 4.23
C TYR A 150 6.54 1.18 3.88
N VAL A 151 5.69 0.66 4.77
CA VAL A 151 4.24 0.87 4.74
C VAL A 151 3.75 1.37 6.10
N MET A 152 2.60 2.01 6.09
CA MET A 152 1.86 2.42 7.29
C MET A 152 0.40 2.08 7.05
N THR A 153 -0.27 1.50 8.04
CA THR A 153 -1.69 1.16 7.94
C THR A 153 -2.38 1.42 9.26
N GLY A 154 -3.58 1.98 9.19
CA GLY A 154 -4.48 2.11 10.33
C GLY A 154 -5.35 0.87 10.57
N ARG A 155 -5.32 -0.11 9.67
CA ARG A 155 -6.13 -1.33 9.79
C ARG A 155 -5.52 -2.25 10.84
N THR A 156 -6.32 -2.57 11.86
CA THR A 156 -5.92 -3.43 12.97
C THR A 156 -6.03 -4.92 12.62
N GLY A 157 -5.41 -5.77 13.44
CA GLY A 157 -5.30 -7.21 13.26
C GLY A 157 -4.08 -7.63 12.44
N ASP A 158 -4.04 -8.91 12.06
CA ASP A 158 -2.94 -9.46 11.26
C ASP A 158 -3.02 -8.96 9.81
N GLN A 159 -2.04 -8.14 9.44
CA GLN A 159 -1.87 -7.62 8.10
C GLN A 159 -0.81 -8.46 7.38
N ARG A 160 -1.14 -8.92 6.18
CA ARG A 160 -0.25 -9.73 5.36
C ARG A 160 0.22 -8.97 4.15
N PHE A 161 1.53 -8.98 3.93
CA PHE A 161 2.18 -8.26 2.84
C PHE A 161 3.02 -9.22 1.99
N ARG A 162 3.19 -8.84 0.73
CA ARG A 162 4.20 -9.40 -0.17
C ARG A 162 4.68 -8.31 -1.13
N VAL A 163 5.75 -8.57 -1.86
CA VAL A 163 6.08 -7.80 -3.06
C VAL A 163 5.79 -8.63 -4.29
N PHE A 164 5.44 -7.95 -5.37
CA PHE A 164 5.09 -8.54 -6.65
C PHE A 164 5.78 -7.77 -7.78
N ASP A 165 6.39 -8.51 -8.69
CA ASP A 165 6.86 -7.97 -9.94
C ASP A 165 5.82 -8.19 -11.04
N PRO A 166 5.25 -7.12 -11.61
CA PRO A 166 4.33 -7.23 -12.73
C PRO A 166 5.00 -7.67 -14.04
N ALA A 167 6.30 -7.46 -14.23
CA ALA A 167 7.00 -7.78 -15.47
C ALA A 167 7.22 -9.29 -15.63
N THR A 168 7.71 -9.96 -14.59
CA THR A 168 7.93 -11.42 -14.58
C THR A 168 6.78 -12.20 -13.94
N GLN A 169 5.78 -11.51 -13.39
CA GLN A 169 4.68 -12.10 -12.61
C GLN A 169 5.16 -12.91 -11.40
N THR A 170 6.30 -12.52 -10.81
CA THR A 170 6.91 -13.19 -9.67
C THR A 170 6.46 -12.54 -8.37
N ALA A 171 6.04 -13.35 -7.39
CA ALA A 171 5.73 -12.89 -6.04
C ALA A 171 6.79 -13.34 -5.04
N SER A 172 7.01 -12.55 -3.99
CA SER A 172 7.78 -12.98 -2.82
C SER A 172 6.99 -13.97 -1.95
N ASN A 173 7.66 -14.47 -0.91
CA ASN A 173 6.98 -14.98 0.27
C ASN A 173 6.05 -13.93 0.90
N GLU A 174 5.10 -14.42 1.68
CA GLU A 174 4.21 -13.63 2.53
C GLU A 174 4.91 -13.29 3.85
N VAL A 175 4.67 -12.07 4.36
CA VAL A 175 5.05 -11.64 5.71
C VAL A 175 3.81 -11.15 6.45
N THR A 176 3.69 -11.52 7.72
CA THR A 176 2.58 -11.13 8.59
C THR A 176 3.06 -10.14 9.64
N VAL A 177 2.30 -9.06 9.82
CA VAL A 177 2.53 -8.02 10.83
C VAL A 177 1.25 -7.77 11.59
N THR A 178 1.28 -7.88 12.91
CA THR A 178 0.14 -7.61 13.77
C THR A 178 0.05 -6.11 14.05
N VAL A 179 -1.08 -5.50 13.68
CA VAL A 179 -1.32 -4.06 13.86
C VAL A 179 -2.38 -3.84 14.93
N GLY A 180 -2.05 -3.08 15.95
CA GLY A 180 -2.88 -3.02 17.16
C GLY A 180 -2.61 -4.22 18.07
N GLY A 181 -2.71 -3.98 19.37
CA GLY A 181 -2.61 -4.99 20.42
C GLY A 181 -3.96 -5.24 21.04
#